data_AF-A0A0Q5TIY1-F1
#
_entry.id   AF-A0A0Q5TIY1-F1
#
_cell.length_a   1.000
_cell.length_b   1.000
_cell.length_c   1.000
_cell.angle_alpha   90.00
_cell.angle_beta   90.00
_cell.angle_gamma   90.00
#
_symmetry.space_group_name_H-M   'P 1'
#
loop_
_entity.id
_entity.type
_entity.pdbx_description
1 polymer ?
#
loop_
_entity_poly.entity_id
_entity_poly.type
_entity_poly.pdbx_seq_one_letter_code
_entity_poly.pdbx_strand_id
1 'polypeptide(L)' 'MKAKEKSASGRASRSNPYLTKRLLISRAQSAGRAAAKEAMQIMGYVVTVTDGWVVKRFADGSVEKIKELKG' A
#
# COMPACT_ATOMS: atom_id res chain seq x y z
N MET A 1 -4.84 18.54 40.39
CA MET A 1 -4.92 19.18 39.06
C MET A 1 -5.73 18.26 38.14
N LYS A 2 -6.90 18.68 37.64
CA LYS A 2 -7.77 17.87 36.77
C LYS A 2 -7.66 18.43 35.35
N ALA A 3 -7.07 17.67 34.43
CA ALA A 3 -7.03 18.04 33.02
C ALA A 3 -8.42 17.87 32.40
N LYS A 4 -8.98 18.95 31.87
CA LYS A 4 -10.20 18.91 31.04
C LYS A 4 -9.81 18.35 29.67
N GLU A 5 -10.16 17.10 29.41
CA GLU A 5 -10.20 16.58 28.04
C GLU A 5 -11.31 17.32 27.29
N LYS A 6 -10.91 18.27 26.42
CA LYS A 6 -11.83 18.86 25.45
C LYS A 6 -12.08 17.80 24.38
N SER A 7 -13.11 16.99 24.58
CA SER A 7 -13.67 16.16 23.52
C SER A 7 -14.23 17.09 22.44
N ALA A 8 -13.45 17.29 21.37
CA ALA A 8 -13.92 17.93 20.16
C ALA A 8 -14.97 17.01 19.52
N SER A 9 -16.21 17.11 19.99
CA SER A 9 -17.38 16.49 19.39
C SER A 9 -17.78 17.26 18.13
N GLY A 10 -16.85 17.29 17.16
CA GLY A 10 -17.15 17.66 15.79
C GLY A 10 -18.05 16.56 15.22
N ARG A 11 -19.33 16.86 15.07
CA ARG A 11 -20.33 16.01 14.42
C ARG A 11 -19.78 15.62 13.05
N ALA A 12 -19.30 14.38 12.89
CA ALA A 12 -18.92 13.86 11.59
C ALA A 12 -20.19 13.85 10.72
N SER A 13 -20.34 14.86 9.86
CA SER A 13 -21.36 14.83 8.83
C SER A 13 -21.05 13.60 7.98
N ARG A 14 -21.90 12.57 8.08
CA ARG A 14 -21.80 11.35 7.27
C ARG A 14 -22.20 11.64 5.81
N SER A 15 -21.69 12.71 5.20
CA SER A 15 -21.65 12.79 3.75
C SER A 15 -20.54 11.84 3.36
N ASN A 16 -20.88 10.61 2.96
CA ASN A 16 -19.94 9.74 2.28
C ASN A 16 -19.53 10.47 1.00
N PRO A 17 -18.35 11.13 0.95
CA PRO A 17 -17.98 11.83 -0.27
C PRO A 17 -17.71 10.73 -1.29
N TYR A 18 -18.50 10.69 -2.36
CA TYR A 18 -18.40 9.64 -3.37
C TYR A 18 -16.92 9.38 -3.69
N LEU A 19 -16.47 8.16 -3.39
CA LEU A 19 -15.11 7.77 -3.68
C LEU A 19 -14.96 7.67 -5.19
N THR A 20 -14.48 8.75 -5.79
CA THR A 20 -14.22 8.77 -7.23
C THR A 20 -13.16 7.74 -7.57
N LYS A 21 -13.27 7.11 -8.75
CA LYS A 21 -12.26 6.17 -9.26
C LYS A 21 -10.85 6.76 -9.17
N ARG A 22 -10.70 8.05 -9.52
CA ARG A 22 -9.43 8.78 -9.45
C ARG A 22 -8.86 8.81 -8.03
N LEU A 23 -9.69 9.14 -7.04
CA LEU A 23 -9.26 9.19 -5.64
C LEU A 23 -8.86 7.80 -5.14
N LEU A 24 -9.66 6.76 -5.45
CA LEU A 24 -9.35 5.38 -5.08
C LEU A 24 -8.00 4.93 -5.67
N ILE A 25 -7.80 5.11 -6.97
CA ILE A 25 -6.56 4.72 -7.67
C ILE A 25 -5.37 5.47 -7.05
N SER A 26 -5.49 6.77 -6.83
CA SER A 26 -4.41 7.58 -6.25
C SER A 26 -4.02 7.10 -4.86
N ARG A 27 -5.00 6.81 -4.00
CA ARG A 27 -4.75 6.32 -2.64
C ARG A 27 -4.17 4.90 -2.64
N ALA A 28 -4.66 4.01 -3.50
CA ALA A 28 -4.13 2.65 -3.64
C ALA A 28 -2.67 2.65 -4.14
N GLN A 29 -2.34 3.47 -5.14
CA GLN A 29 -0.97 3.62 -5.64
C GLN A 29 -0.01 4.19 -4.59
N SER A 30 -0.48 5.14 -3.78
CA SER A 30 0.30 5.67 -2.66
C SER A 30 0.58 4.60 -1.61
N ALA A 31 -0.45 3.85 -1.22
CA ALA A 31 -0.33 2.77 -0.23
C ALA A 31 0.59 1.65 -0.73
N GLY A 32 0.45 1.23 -1.99
CA GLY A 32 1.30 0.21 -2.60
C GLY A 32 2.78 0.60 -2.60
N ARG A 33 3.11 1.87 -2.91
CA ARG A 33 4.49 2.38 -2.84
C ARG A 33 5.06 2.35 -1.42
N ALA A 34 4.25 2.73 -0.43
CA ALA A 34 4.66 2.66 0.97
C ALA A 34 4.91 1.22 1.43
N ALA A 35 3.98 0.31 1.13
CA ALA A 35 4.11 -1.11 1.46
C ALA A 35 5.32 -1.76 0.78
N ALA A 36 5.57 -1.43 -0.49
CA ALA A 36 6.76 -1.93 -1.20
C ALA A 36 8.06 -1.45 -0.55
N LYS A 37 8.13 -0.18 -0.12
CA LYS A 37 9.28 0.37 0.58
C LYS A 37 9.52 -0.35 1.91
N GLU A 38 8.47 -0.56 2.68
CA GLU A 38 8.54 -1.24 3.98
C GLU A 38 8.90 -2.72 3.83
N ALA A 39 8.31 -3.43 2.86
CA ALA A 39 8.66 -4.81 2.53
C ALA A 39 10.15 -4.91 2.15
N MET A 40 10.68 -3.97 1.36
CA MET A 40 12.10 -3.95 1.02
C MET A 40 12.99 -3.72 2.25
N GLN A 41 12.55 -2.91 3.22
CA GLN A 41 13.29 -2.65 4.46
C GLN A 41 13.30 -3.85 5.41
N ILE A 42 12.17 -4.57 5.53
CA ILE A 42 12.01 -5.67 6.48
C ILE A 42 12.51 -7.00 5.89
N MET A 43 12.15 -7.29 4.64
CA MET A 43 12.38 -8.59 4.00
C MET A 43 13.53 -8.58 3.00
N GLY A 44 13.96 -7.40 2.52
CA GLY A 44 14.98 -7.28 1.48
C GLY A 44 14.49 -7.55 0.06
N TYR A 45 13.20 -7.87 -0.13
CA TYR A 45 12.59 -8.11 -1.44
C TYR A 45 11.12 -7.72 -1.50
N VAL A 46 10.61 -7.53 -2.72
CA VAL A 46 9.19 -7.38 -3.03
C VAL A 46 8.79 -8.44 -4.05
N VAL A 47 7.63 -9.07 -3.86
CA VAL A 47 7.04 -9.98 -4.85
C VAL A 47 6.24 -9.18 -5.87
N THR A 48 6.52 -9.38 -7.15
CA THR A 48 5.82 -8.70 -8.24
C THR A 48 5.61 -9.64 -9.42
N VAL A 49 4.83 -9.20 -10.42
CA VAL A 49 4.63 -9.92 -11.67
C VAL A 49 5.39 -9.21 -12.78
N THR A 50 6.20 -9.94 -13.52
CA THR A 50 6.98 -9.42 -14.66
C THR A 50 7.02 -10.49 -15.75
N ASP A 51 6.69 -10.12 -16.98
CA ASP A 51 6.72 -11.00 -18.17
C ASP A 51 6.01 -12.35 -17.99
N GLY A 52 4.86 -12.35 -17.33
CA GLY A 52 4.09 -13.59 -17.06
C GLY A 52 4.68 -14.44 -15.92
N TRP A 53 5.63 -13.94 -15.15
CA TRP A 53 6.19 -14.62 -13.97
C TRP A 53 5.90 -13.87 -12.69
N VAL A 54 5.56 -14.61 -11.64
CA VAL A 54 5.70 -14.12 -10.25
C VAL A 54 7.19 -14.19 -9.90
N VAL A 55 7.75 -13.07 -9.48
CA VAL A 55 9.17 -12.92 -9.17
C VAL A 55 9.37 -12.22 -7.83
N LYS A 56 10.45 -12.55 -7.11
CA LYS A 56 11.00 -11.67 -6.07
C LYS A 56 11.98 -10.72 -6.73
N ARG A 57 11.86 -9.43 -6.44
CA ARG A 57 12.87 -8.43 -6.78
C ARG A 57 13.53 -7.95 -5.50
N PHE A 58 14.84 -8.06 -5.43
CA PHE A 58 15.64 -7.68 -4.28
C PHE A 58 16.14 -6.23 -4.41
N ALA A 59 16.63 -5.67 -3.30
CA ALA A 59 17.14 -4.29 -3.25
C ALA A 59 18.39 -4.05 -4.13
N ASP A 60 19.19 -5.08 -4.36
CA ASP A 60 20.38 -5.05 -5.22
C ASP A 60 20.05 -5.15 -6.73
N GLY A 61 18.76 -5.31 -7.06
CA GLY A 61 18.28 -5.46 -8.44
C GLY A 61 18.25 -6.90 -8.93
N SER A 62 18.69 -7.89 -8.14
CA SER A 62 18.55 -9.30 -8.48
C SER A 62 17.07 -9.72 -8.54
N VAL A 63 16.78 -10.72 -9.37
CA VAL A 63 15.42 -11.21 -9.61
C VAL A 63 15.40 -12.73 -9.50
N GLU A 64 14.54 -13.26 -8.64
CA GLU A 64 14.31 -14.69 -8.46
C GLU A 64 12.91 -15.03 -8.99
N LYS A 65 12.84 -15.94 -9.98
CA LYS A 65 11.57 -16.43 -10.51
C LYS A 65 10.94 -17.42 -9.54
N ILE A 66 9.67 -17.19 -9.19
CA ILE A 66 8.91 -18.07 -8.29
C ILE A 66 8.02 -19.02 -9.10
N LYS A 67 7.18 -18.47 -9.97
CA LYS A 67 6.17 -19.24 -10.68
C LYS A 67 5.75 -18.56 -11.97
N GLU A 68 5.62 -19.34 -13.03
CA GLU A 68 5.02 -18.88 -14.28
C GLU A 68 3.49 -18.80 -14.13
N LEU A 69 2.94 -17.67 -14.54
CA LEU A 69 1.51 -17.48 -14.70
C LEU A 69 1.15 -18.05 -16.08
N LYS A 70 0.74 -19.31 -16.09
CA LYS A 70 0.09 -19.90 -17.27
C LYS A 70 -1.23 -19.15 -17.49
N GLY A 71 -1.36 -18.54 -18.67
CA GLY A 71 -2.62 -17.97 -19.17
C GLY A 71 -3.58 -19.06 -19.62
#